data_AF-A0A2H3DSI0-F1
#
_entry.id   AF-A0A2H3DSI0-F1
#
_cell.length_a   1.000
_cell.length_b   1.000
_cell.length_c   1.000
_cell.angle_alpha   90.00
_cell.angle_beta   90.00
_cell.angle_gamma   90.00
#
_symmetry.space_group_name_H-M   'P 1'
#
loop_
_entity.id
_entity.type
_entity.pdbx_description
1 polymer ?
#
loop_
_entity_poly.entity_id
_entity_poly.type
_entity_poly.pdbx_seq_one_letter_code
_entity_poly.pdbx_strand_id
1 'polypeptide(L)'
;MAHTVSNPHAAHPRDSNPEMYTLYHQTVYGHVHPTLSSLEDQLGGGNIEQDLQKKRMKHELQEASTSTDLPNELLYAVFNHVERRDLLSLARVSRRLNAVAMRLYLGPWHEVQKDYSVFGGHFTNAPCKFSCLRYLRISLATPYILSMTLMFSFDFKAEFDEVLRYHRSIPPKQHPSLHIDFTSSAKQCIVCQSIRWGRIDLERLHRFCEGLVRLRCVSFKCLQTGWECLGDPATRGKMAAFHPPPFTTLTSMYIPSSSTCYLDWLIRSARASPIESLTLQHIRELYKKKSDGVMSLHLPHLKHITFGLCTFTPEHLSSFLSRHPAIMDLTFFSGNIAAPRSWLHTVHMRLPHLHTIVMGIRNLEHLLPSMRPKSFPSLKSVVVLGCECHECDGPGLYCEWNNNRPDIRRVLYWISRLPAVSCVQLPFEHPWDTISGLTLPGITKLASTRCSVASNLERVIPVSVLFPNVEDFEVVEIGMENNEKLMEEINERWTGLRCVTFSGRLSYTRE
;
A
#
# COMPACT_ATOMS: atom_id res chain seq x y z
N MET A 1 4.36 -52.41 -28.56
CA MET A 1 4.69 -53.19 -27.35
C MET A 1 3.89 -52.60 -26.19
N ALA A 2 3.16 -53.43 -25.44
CA ALA A 2 2.61 -53.08 -24.12
C ALA A 2 3.76 -53.16 -23.08
N HIS A 3 3.78 -52.52 -21.90
CA HIS A 3 2.94 -52.61 -20.69
C HIS A 3 3.48 -51.56 -19.66
N THR A 4 2.88 -51.19 -18.51
CA THR A 4 1.61 -51.58 -17.86
C THR A 4 1.00 -50.43 -17.04
N VAL A 5 -0.32 -50.46 -16.92
CA VAL A 5 -1.17 -49.93 -15.84
C VAL A 5 -0.69 -50.31 -14.43
N SER A 6 -0.78 -49.39 -13.46
CA SER A 6 -1.09 -49.72 -12.05
C SER A 6 -1.72 -48.54 -11.30
N ASN A 7 -2.92 -48.78 -10.79
CA ASN A 7 -3.72 -47.92 -9.91
C ASN A 7 -3.90 -48.68 -8.58
N PRO A 8 -4.05 -48.03 -7.43
CA PRO A 8 -4.81 -48.65 -6.34
C PRO A 8 -5.87 -47.75 -5.70
N HIS A 9 -7.06 -48.33 -5.53
CA HIS A 9 -8.13 -47.91 -4.64
C HIS A 9 -7.65 -47.88 -3.17
N ALA A 10 -7.95 -46.83 -2.40
CA ALA A 10 -9.15 -46.62 -1.58
C ALA A 10 -9.22 -47.45 -0.27
N ALA A 11 -9.34 -46.75 0.86
CA ALA A 11 -9.80 -47.27 2.14
C ALA A 11 -10.49 -46.16 2.96
N HIS A 12 -11.72 -46.42 3.42
CA HIS A 12 -12.37 -45.65 4.49
C HIS A 12 -11.76 -46.04 5.85
N PRO A 13 -11.95 -45.21 6.90
CA PRO A 13 -12.97 -45.60 7.89
C PRO A 13 -13.98 -44.49 8.24
N ARG A 14 -15.22 -44.91 8.51
CA ARG A 14 -16.03 -44.39 9.62
C ARG A 14 -15.59 -45.16 10.90
N ASP A 15 -15.91 -44.86 12.15
CA ASP A 15 -16.95 -44.08 12.82
C ASP A 15 -16.39 -43.59 14.17
N SER A 16 -16.94 -42.51 14.75
CA SER A 16 -17.23 -42.41 16.21
C SER A 16 -17.79 -41.02 16.57
N ASN A 17 -19.10 -40.96 16.77
CA ASN A 17 -19.75 -39.95 17.61
C ASN A 17 -19.61 -40.41 19.08
N PRO A 18 -19.60 -39.50 20.07
CA PRO A 18 -20.76 -39.53 20.95
C PRO A 18 -21.25 -38.14 21.39
N GLU A 19 -22.58 -38.01 21.39
CA GLU A 19 -23.30 -37.02 22.18
C GLU A 19 -23.27 -37.38 23.68
N MET A 20 -23.14 -36.37 24.53
CA MET A 20 -23.86 -36.16 25.80
C MET A 20 -23.00 -35.36 26.79
N TYR A 21 -23.48 -34.20 27.21
CA TYR A 21 -23.71 -33.92 28.64
C TYR A 21 -24.68 -32.74 28.77
N THR A 22 -25.94 -33.09 29.01
CA THR A 22 -27.03 -32.19 29.37
C THR A 22 -26.97 -31.80 30.85
N LEU A 23 -27.59 -30.65 31.15
CA LEU A 23 -28.18 -30.25 32.44
C LEU A 23 -27.39 -30.51 33.74
N TYR A 24 -27.07 -29.41 34.44
CA TYR A 24 -27.28 -29.37 35.89
C TYR A 24 -27.92 -28.02 36.28
N HIS A 25 -29.20 -28.08 36.65
CA HIS A 25 -29.92 -27.00 37.32
C HIS A 25 -30.85 -27.64 38.36
N GLN A 26 -30.90 -27.05 39.55
CA GLN A 26 -31.80 -27.35 40.68
C GLN A 26 -31.63 -28.71 41.40
N THR A 27 -31.15 -28.63 42.65
CA THR A 27 -31.67 -29.44 43.76
C THR A 27 -31.91 -28.53 44.98
N VAL A 28 -32.83 -28.91 45.85
CA VAL A 28 -33.44 -28.08 46.91
C VAL A 28 -33.15 -28.68 48.30
N TYR A 29 -33.44 -27.90 49.36
CA TYR A 29 -33.59 -28.26 50.79
C TYR A 29 -32.38 -28.17 51.73
N GLY A 30 -32.65 -27.65 52.94
CA GLY A 30 -31.71 -27.58 54.06
C GLY A 30 -32.10 -26.61 55.19
N HIS A 31 -33.26 -26.80 55.82
CA HIS A 31 -33.63 -26.07 57.07
C HIS A 31 -32.64 -26.40 58.21
N VAL A 32 -32.18 -25.38 58.96
CA VAL A 32 -32.09 -25.42 60.43
C VAL A 32 -32.31 -24.00 61.00
N HIS A 33 -33.32 -23.85 61.85
CA HIS A 33 -33.36 -22.86 62.95
C HIS A 33 -33.27 -23.65 64.26
N PRO A 34 -32.78 -23.04 65.35
CA PRO A 34 -33.71 -22.82 66.45
C PRO A 34 -33.60 -21.45 67.12
N THR A 35 -34.77 -20.82 67.20
CA THR A 35 -35.37 -20.05 68.31
C THR A 35 -34.65 -20.01 69.67
N LEU A 36 -34.73 -18.86 70.37
CA LEU A 36 -35.54 -18.73 71.61
C LEU A 36 -35.60 -17.28 72.19
N SER A 37 -36.81 -16.85 72.60
CA SER A 37 -37.14 -15.86 73.68
C SER A 37 -36.56 -14.42 73.63
N SER A 38 -37.24 -13.34 74.06
CA SER A 38 -38.63 -13.12 74.50
C SER A 38 -38.96 -11.61 74.45
N LEU A 39 -40.24 -11.30 74.21
CA LEU A 39 -41.05 -10.26 74.87
C LEU A 39 -40.55 -9.96 76.32
N GLU A 40 -40.46 -8.74 76.88
CA GLU A 40 -41.33 -7.55 76.94
C GLU A 40 -40.48 -6.32 77.40
N ASP A 41 -40.90 -5.05 77.41
CA ASP A 41 -41.90 -4.25 76.64
C ASP A 41 -41.79 -2.74 77.06
N GLN A 42 -42.47 -1.83 76.34
CA GLN A 42 -42.96 -0.50 76.74
C GLN A 42 -42.03 0.71 77.09
N LEU A 43 -42.43 1.87 76.53
CA LEU A 43 -42.24 3.27 76.99
C LEU A 43 -40.86 3.98 76.88
N GLY A 44 -40.75 4.81 75.83
CA GLY A 44 -40.67 6.27 76.01
C GLY A 44 -39.30 6.96 76.20
N GLY A 45 -38.85 7.68 75.16
CA GLY A 45 -37.88 8.79 75.26
C GLY A 45 -36.48 8.51 74.69
N GLY A 46 -35.83 9.53 74.11
CA GLY A 46 -34.41 9.45 73.71
C GLY A 46 -34.03 9.90 72.28
N ASN A 47 -34.88 10.62 71.55
CA ASN A 47 -34.68 10.93 70.12
C ASN A 47 -33.65 12.03 69.81
N ILE A 48 -32.57 12.15 70.60
CA ILE A 48 -31.51 13.18 70.48
C ILE A 48 -30.12 12.53 70.31
N GLU A 49 -29.89 11.37 70.93
CA GLU A 49 -28.58 10.74 70.97
C GLU A 49 -28.25 9.98 69.67
N GLN A 50 -29.28 9.39 69.03
CA GLN A 50 -29.15 8.79 67.70
C GLN A 50 -28.79 9.83 66.62
N ASP A 51 -29.32 11.06 66.71
CA ASP A 51 -29.07 12.11 65.71
C ASP A 51 -27.65 12.71 65.84
N LEU A 52 -27.07 12.68 67.03
CA LEU A 52 -25.65 13.02 67.29
C LEU A 52 -24.69 11.93 66.76
N GLN A 53 -25.00 10.65 66.96
CA GLN A 53 -24.22 9.56 66.33
C GLN A 53 -24.35 9.59 64.80
N LYS A 54 -25.54 9.86 64.25
CA LYS A 54 -25.81 9.96 62.82
C LYS A 54 -25.13 11.18 62.16
N LYS A 55 -24.95 12.28 62.90
CA LYS A 55 -24.11 13.41 62.49
C LYS A 55 -22.60 13.12 62.57
N ARG A 56 -22.12 12.37 63.56
CA ARG A 56 -20.72 11.91 63.62
C ARG A 56 -20.36 10.97 62.48
N MET A 57 -21.16 9.93 62.23
CA MET A 57 -20.95 9.04 61.06
C MET A 57 -21.02 9.79 59.73
N LYS A 58 -21.83 10.85 59.62
CA LYS A 58 -21.85 11.72 58.43
C LYS A 58 -20.62 12.62 58.24
N HIS A 59 -19.81 12.82 59.27
CA HIS A 59 -18.54 13.56 59.19
C HIS A 59 -17.31 12.65 59.12
N GLU A 60 -17.41 11.39 59.58
CA GLU A 60 -16.33 10.39 59.48
C GLU A 60 -16.41 9.58 58.17
N LEU A 61 -17.55 9.57 57.47
CA LEU A 61 -17.61 9.37 56.02
C LEU A 61 -17.12 10.65 55.30
N GLN A 62 -15.88 11.02 55.61
CA GLN A 62 -15.09 11.93 54.79
C GLN A 62 -15.07 11.35 53.38
N GLU A 63 -15.53 12.13 52.39
CA GLU A 63 -15.66 11.67 51.00
C GLU A 63 -14.35 10.99 50.56
N ALA A 64 -14.42 9.69 50.28
CA ALA A 64 -13.27 8.95 49.78
C ALA A 64 -12.87 9.60 48.46
N SER A 65 -11.81 10.43 48.50
CA SER A 65 -11.46 11.38 47.45
C SER A 65 -11.49 10.68 46.11
N THR A 66 -12.52 10.97 45.30
CA THR A 66 -12.73 10.19 44.10
C THR A 66 -11.60 10.51 43.14
N SER A 67 -11.19 9.56 42.30
CA SER A 67 -10.10 9.83 41.34
C SER A 67 -10.44 10.99 40.40
N THR A 68 -11.73 11.35 40.28
CA THR A 68 -12.21 12.57 39.61
C THR A 68 -11.78 13.88 40.25
N ASP A 69 -11.36 13.91 41.52
CA ASP A 69 -11.02 15.11 42.30
C ASP A 69 -9.52 15.44 42.28
N LEU A 70 -8.65 14.43 42.16
CA LEU A 70 -7.18 14.58 42.14
C LEU A 70 -6.68 15.50 41.02
N PRO A 71 -5.66 16.36 41.24
CA PRO A 71 -4.95 17.10 40.19
C PRO A 71 -4.48 16.21 39.03
N ASN A 72 -4.38 16.79 37.82
CA ASN A 72 -4.06 16.01 36.61
C ASN A 72 -2.66 15.39 36.69
N GLU A 73 -1.73 16.07 37.35
CA GLU A 73 -0.35 15.68 37.58
C GLU A 73 -0.27 14.41 38.42
N LEU A 74 -1.07 14.34 39.49
CA LEU A 74 -1.21 13.14 40.33
C LEU A 74 -1.92 12.01 39.57
N LEU A 75 -2.91 12.34 38.72
CA LEU A 75 -3.55 11.34 37.86
C LEU A 75 -2.57 10.74 36.84
N TYR A 76 -1.70 11.54 36.23
CA TYR A 76 -0.62 11.03 35.36
C TYR A 76 0.35 10.15 36.15
N ALA A 77 0.78 10.58 37.36
CA ALA A 77 1.68 9.79 38.20
C ALA A 77 1.08 8.43 38.58
N VAL A 78 -0.19 8.39 39.03
CA VAL A 78 -0.88 7.13 39.37
C VAL A 78 -1.08 6.28 38.12
N PHE A 79 -1.58 6.85 37.01
CA PHE A 79 -1.92 6.08 35.81
C PHE A 79 -0.69 5.57 35.05
N ASN A 80 0.49 6.16 35.23
CA ASN A 80 1.76 5.59 34.73
C ASN A 80 2.10 4.22 35.35
N HIS A 81 1.53 3.88 36.51
CA HIS A 81 1.69 2.59 37.18
C HIS A 81 0.50 1.64 36.97
N VAL A 82 -0.51 2.05 36.18
CA VAL A 82 -1.70 1.24 35.88
C VAL A 82 -1.50 0.46 34.58
N GLU A 83 -1.95 -0.79 34.54
CA GLU A 83 -1.86 -1.60 33.32
C GLU A 83 -2.60 -0.96 32.14
N ARG A 84 -2.05 -1.13 30.93
CA ARG A 84 -2.62 -0.58 29.70
C ARG A 84 -4.06 -1.04 29.43
N ARG A 85 -4.50 -2.17 30.00
CA ARG A 85 -5.91 -2.63 29.92
C ARG A 85 -6.84 -1.80 30.81
N ASP A 86 -6.42 -1.47 32.02
CA ASP A 86 -7.22 -0.75 33.00
C ASP A 86 -7.35 0.74 32.68
N LEU A 87 -6.38 1.33 31.99
CA LEU A 87 -6.50 2.66 31.39
C LEU A 87 -7.77 2.80 30.51
N LEU A 88 -8.17 1.75 29.78
CA LEU A 88 -9.39 1.77 28.97
C LEU A 88 -10.67 1.70 29.82
N SER A 89 -10.60 1.07 30.99
CA SER A 89 -11.71 1.04 31.96
C SER A 89 -11.86 2.41 32.62
N LEU A 90 -10.77 2.99 33.11
CA LEU A 90 -10.70 4.34 33.68
C LEU A 90 -11.18 5.40 32.69
N ALA A 91 -10.82 5.28 31.41
CA ALA A 91 -11.25 6.19 30.36
C ALA A 91 -12.77 6.20 30.12
N ARG A 92 -13.52 5.21 30.59
CA ARG A 92 -14.99 5.16 30.47
C ARG A 92 -15.73 5.78 31.65
N VAL A 93 -15.05 6.09 32.75
CA VAL A 93 -15.67 6.55 34.00
C VAL A 93 -16.09 8.03 33.91
N SER A 94 -15.21 8.91 33.41
CA SER A 94 -15.54 10.34 33.26
C SER A 94 -14.72 11.00 32.15
N ARG A 95 -15.18 12.17 31.66
CA ARG A 95 -14.47 12.93 30.61
C ARG A 95 -13.05 13.34 31.02
N ARG A 96 -12.85 13.65 32.32
CA ARG A 96 -11.54 14.04 32.86
C ARG A 96 -10.57 12.87 32.88
N LEU A 97 -11.02 11.72 33.40
CA LEU A 97 -10.22 10.49 33.42
C LEU A 97 -9.95 9.97 32.01
N ASN A 98 -10.90 10.13 31.08
CA ASN A 98 -10.70 9.85 29.65
C ASN A 98 -9.53 10.62 29.06
N ALA A 99 -9.47 11.95 29.26
CA ALA A 99 -8.41 12.77 28.69
C ALA A 99 -7.01 12.37 29.19
N VAL A 100 -6.88 12.01 30.46
CA VAL A 100 -5.60 11.54 31.05
C VAL A 100 -5.26 10.11 30.60
N ALA A 101 -6.18 9.17 30.82
CA ALA A 101 -5.95 7.74 30.56
C ALA A 101 -5.78 7.44 29.06
N MET A 102 -6.53 8.09 28.17
CA MET A 102 -6.38 7.89 26.72
C MET A 102 -5.10 8.52 26.17
N ARG A 103 -4.60 9.61 26.77
CA ARG A 103 -3.30 10.18 26.40
C ARG A 103 -2.15 9.24 26.78
N LEU A 104 -2.23 8.58 27.93
CA LEU A 104 -1.27 7.54 28.33
C LEU A 104 -1.43 6.24 27.50
N TYR A 105 -2.66 5.83 27.22
CA TYR A 105 -2.93 4.60 26.44
C TYR A 105 -2.46 4.70 24.99
N LEU A 106 -2.70 5.86 24.34
CA LEU A 106 -2.40 6.10 22.93
C LEU A 106 -1.00 6.67 22.72
N GLY A 107 -0.44 7.39 23.69
CA GLY A 107 0.87 8.02 23.61
C GLY A 107 0.86 9.44 22.99
N PRO A 108 2.05 9.99 22.69
CA PRO A 108 2.22 11.27 22.00
C PRO A 108 1.49 11.32 20.65
N TRP A 109 0.93 12.48 20.29
CA TRP A 109 0.10 12.61 19.09
C TRP A 109 0.78 12.18 17.78
N HIS A 110 2.08 12.42 17.63
CA HIS A 110 2.83 12.01 16.44
C HIS A 110 2.97 10.48 16.33
N GLU A 111 3.07 9.78 17.46
CA GLU A 111 3.01 8.32 17.52
C GLU A 111 1.61 7.82 17.19
N VAL A 112 0.55 8.45 17.73
CA VAL A 112 -0.84 8.10 17.40
C VAL A 112 -1.12 8.24 15.90
N GLN A 113 -0.67 9.32 15.26
CA GLN A 113 -0.81 9.48 13.81
C GLN A 113 -0.09 8.37 13.04
N LYS A 114 1.11 7.99 13.46
CA LYS A 114 1.90 6.93 12.82
C LYS A 114 1.25 5.56 13.01
N ASP A 115 0.99 5.16 14.25
CA ASP A 115 0.54 3.80 14.61
C ASP A 115 -0.88 3.50 14.12
N TYR A 116 -1.74 4.53 14.06
CA TYR A 116 -3.12 4.44 13.58
C TYR A 116 -3.28 5.02 12.15
N SER A 117 -2.19 5.18 11.38
CA SER A 117 -2.27 5.53 9.96
C SER A 117 -2.64 4.36 9.06
N VAL A 118 -2.35 3.11 9.46
CA VAL A 118 -2.57 1.92 8.62
C VAL A 118 -3.32 0.84 9.40
N PHE A 119 -4.54 0.54 8.95
CA PHE A 119 -5.36 -0.56 9.45
C PHE A 119 -5.43 -1.68 8.43
N GLY A 120 -5.47 -2.93 8.90
CA GLY A 120 -5.64 -4.07 8.02
C GLY A 120 -6.37 -5.24 8.63
N GLY A 121 -6.90 -6.07 7.74
CA GLY A 121 -7.58 -7.31 8.07
C GLY A 121 -6.63 -8.49 8.27
N HIS A 122 -7.22 -9.69 8.38
CA HIS A 122 -6.45 -10.92 8.44
C HIS A 122 -5.60 -11.11 7.17
N PHE A 123 -4.37 -11.62 7.32
CA PHE A 123 -3.38 -11.85 6.24
C PHE A 123 -2.81 -10.59 5.56
N THR A 124 -3.03 -9.41 6.16
CA THR A 124 -2.34 -8.16 5.80
C THR A 124 -1.13 -7.92 6.71
N ASN A 125 -0.17 -7.10 6.24
CA ASN A 125 1.01 -6.72 7.02
C ASN A 125 0.80 -5.41 7.81
N ALA A 126 -0.45 -5.01 8.05
CA ALA A 126 -0.77 -3.75 8.72
C ALA A 126 -0.43 -3.79 10.22
N PRO A 127 0.05 -2.69 10.81
CA PRO A 127 0.37 -2.61 12.24
C PRO A 127 -0.87 -2.68 13.13
N CYS A 128 -1.99 -2.08 12.71
CA CYS A 128 -3.25 -2.08 13.44
C CYS A 128 -4.32 -2.95 12.77
N LYS A 129 -5.14 -3.63 13.58
CA LYS A 129 -6.38 -4.27 13.11
C LYS A 129 -7.54 -3.27 13.10
N PHE A 130 -8.53 -3.44 12.23
CA PHE A 130 -9.74 -2.59 12.21
C PHE A 130 -10.43 -2.47 13.57
N SER A 131 -10.39 -3.51 14.40
CA SER A 131 -10.94 -3.46 15.77
C SER A 131 -10.24 -2.45 16.70
N CYS A 132 -9.02 -2.00 16.38
CA CYS A 132 -8.32 -0.94 17.11
C CYS A 132 -8.98 0.44 16.95
N LEU A 133 -9.81 0.65 15.92
CA LEU A 133 -10.62 1.87 15.77
C LEU A 133 -11.49 2.14 17.01
N ARG A 134 -11.89 1.09 17.76
CA ARG A 134 -12.65 1.22 19.01
C ARG A 134 -11.91 2.04 20.08
N TYR A 135 -10.58 2.05 20.09
CA TYR A 135 -9.81 2.81 21.07
C TYR A 135 -9.84 4.30 20.75
N LEU A 136 -9.73 4.66 19.47
CA LEU A 136 -9.91 6.03 18.99
C LEU A 136 -11.34 6.54 19.28
N ARG A 137 -12.35 5.70 19.09
CA ARG A 137 -13.76 6.00 19.43
C ARG A 137 -14.02 6.23 20.91
N ILE A 138 -13.18 5.68 21.80
CA ILE A 138 -13.28 5.89 23.26
C ILE A 138 -12.66 7.24 23.64
N SER A 139 -11.66 7.73 22.91
CA SER A 139 -10.99 8.98 23.26
C SER A 139 -11.80 10.21 22.88
N LEU A 140 -12.06 11.06 23.88
CA LEU A 140 -12.76 12.34 23.74
C LEU A 140 -11.79 13.49 23.48
N ALA A 141 -10.49 13.29 23.74
CA ALA A 141 -9.44 14.32 23.66
C ALA A 141 -8.37 14.04 22.60
N THR A 142 -8.39 12.88 21.94
CA THR A 142 -7.43 12.56 20.87
C THR A 142 -7.73 13.41 19.64
N PRO A 143 -6.73 14.09 19.06
CA PRO A 143 -6.92 14.81 17.81
C PRO A 143 -7.30 13.85 16.67
N TYR A 144 -7.88 14.39 15.61
CA TYR A 144 -8.45 13.59 14.53
C TYR A 144 -7.36 13.10 13.57
N ILE A 145 -7.42 11.82 13.22
CA ILE A 145 -6.49 11.23 12.25
C ILE A 145 -6.85 11.80 10.87
N LEU A 146 -5.86 12.43 10.23
CA LEU A 146 -6.07 13.19 8.99
C LEU A 146 -6.15 12.28 7.75
N SER A 147 -5.46 11.13 7.80
CA SER A 147 -5.43 10.15 6.72
C SER A 147 -5.30 8.73 7.29
N MET A 148 -5.96 7.76 6.64
CA MET A 148 -5.90 6.34 6.99
C MET A 148 -5.77 5.48 5.73
N THR A 149 -4.85 4.52 5.75
CA THR A 149 -4.79 3.40 4.80
C THR A 149 -5.58 2.22 5.37
N LEU A 150 -6.50 1.68 4.57
CA LEU A 150 -7.41 0.60 4.95
C LEU A 150 -7.16 -0.62 4.06
N MET A 151 -6.44 -1.61 4.59
CA MET A 151 -6.10 -2.88 3.93
C MET A 151 -7.17 -3.94 4.21
N PHE A 152 -8.22 -4.00 3.40
CA PHE A 152 -9.36 -4.90 3.65
C PHE A 152 -9.05 -6.37 3.33
N SER A 153 -9.52 -7.28 4.18
CA SER A 153 -9.43 -8.74 3.97
C SER A 153 -10.72 -9.34 3.38
N PHE A 154 -10.87 -10.66 3.47
CA PHE A 154 -12.08 -11.36 3.04
C PHE A 154 -13.29 -11.02 3.92
N ASP A 155 -13.09 -10.51 5.14
CA ASP A 155 -14.16 -10.01 6.00
C ASP A 155 -14.33 -8.47 5.96
N PHE A 156 -14.04 -7.88 4.80
CA PHE A 156 -14.21 -6.46 4.48
C PHE A 156 -15.53 -5.84 4.97
N LYS A 157 -16.61 -6.62 5.13
CA LYS A 157 -17.89 -6.12 5.68
C LYS A 157 -17.75 -5.74 7.15
N ALA A 158 -17.27 -6.64 8.02
CA ALA A 158 -17.16 -6.35 9.45
C ALA A 158 -16.08 -5.28 9.70
N GLU A 159 -15.00 -5.33 8.92
CA GLU A 159 -13.94 -4.31 8.90
C GLU A 159 -14.51 -2.93 8.53
N PHE A 160 -15.32 -2.85 7.47
CA PHE A 160 -15.98 -1.62 7.04
C PHE A 160 -17.04 -1.14 8.04
N ASP A 161 -17.74 -2.04 8.71
CA ASP A 161 -18.67 -1.67 9.79
C ASP A 161 -17.95 -0.97 10.95
N GLU A 162 -16.70 -1.35 11.29
CA GLU A 162 -15.90 -0.60 12.27
C GLU A 162 -15.46 0.78 11.75
N VAL A 163 -15.09 0.89 10.48
CA VAL A 163 -14.78 2.19 9.82
C VAL A 163 -16.00 3.12 9.88
N LEU A 164 -17.18 2.62 9.51
CA LEU A 164 -18.42 3.39 9.58
C LEU A 164 -18.77 3.80 11.04
N ARG A 165 -18.54 2.92 12.02
CA ARG A 165 -18.72 3.26 13.45
C ARG A 165 -17.72 4.32 13.92
N TYR A 166 -16.50 4.34 13.39
CA TYR A 166 -15.54 5.40 13.66
C TYR A 166 -15.99 6.72 13.05
N HIS A 167 -16.32 6.76 11.74
CA HIS A 167 -16.82 7.97 11.07
C HIS A 167 -18.07 8.56 11.75
N ARG A 168 -18.98 7.73 12.30
CA ARG A 168 -20.15 8.20 13.07
C ARG A 168 -19.80 8.82 14.43
N SER A 169 -18.61 8.54 14.97
CA SER A 169 -18.16 9.08 16.27
C SER A 169 -17.40 10.40 16.17
N ILE A 170 -17.07 10.84 14.95
CA ILE A 170 -16.28 12.07 14.70
C ILE A 170 -17.06 13.05 13.80
N PRO A 171 -16.96 14.38 14.02
CA PRO A 171 -17.60 15.37 13.17
C PRO A 171 -17.23 15.27 11.68
N PRO A 172 -18.15 15.52 10.73
CA PRO A 172 -17.88 15.39 9.28
C PRO A 172 -16.69 16.20 8.77
N LYS A 173 -16.44 17.39 9.35
CA LYS A 173 -15.30 18.26 9.00
C LYS A 173 -13.93 17.64 9.34
N GLN A 174 -13.90 16.57 10.13
CA GLN A 174 -12.71 15.90 10.66
C GLN A 174 -12.61 14.45 10.18
N HIS A 175 -13.43 14.04 9.19
CA HIS A 175 -13.35 12.71 8.59
C HIS A 175 -11.99 12.52 7.89
N PRO A 176 -11.27 11.40 8.15
CA PRO A 176 -10.00 11.12 7.52
C PRO A 176 -10.14 11.05 5.99
N SER A 177 -9.06 11.39 5.30
CA SER A 177 -8.88 10.99 3.90
C SER A 177 -8.55 9.49 3.88
N LEU A 178 -9.25 8.71 3.07
CA LEU A 178 -9.10 7.25 3.06
C LEU A 178 -8.29 6.79 1.84
N HIS A 179 -7.27 5.98 2.10
CA HIS A 179 -6.51 5.25 1.09
C HIS A 179 -6.95 3.80 1.16
N ILE A 180 -7.71 3.35 0.15
CA ILE A 180 -8.28 2.01 0.11
C ILE A 180 -7.28 1.07 -0.54
N ASP A 181 -6.95 -0.04 0.12
CA ASP A 181 -6.01 -1.03 -0.38
C ASP A 181 -6.61 -2.45 -0.26
N PHE A 182 -6.61 -3.21 -1.35
CA PHE A 182 -7.05 -4.61 -1.39
C PHE A 182 -5.89 -5.59 -1.60
N THR A 183 -4.64 -5.13 -1.54
CA THR A 183 -3.46 -5.95 -1.77
C THR A 183 -3.19 -6.87 -0.59
N SER A 184 -3.05 -8.17 -0.86
CA SER A 184 -2.55 -9.13 0.13
C SER A 184 -1.03 -9.08 0.22
N SER A 185 -0.52 -9.60 1.34
CA SER A 185 0.88 -10.00 1.51
C SER A 185 1.43 -10.86 0.36
N ALA A 186 0.56 -11.65 -0.30
CA ALA A 186 0.90 -12.45 -1.48
C ALA A 186 0.76 -11.72 -2.83
N LYS A 187 0.68 -10.37 -2.84
CA LYS A 187 0.54 -9.50 -4.03
C LYS A 187 -0.71 -9.77 -4.90
N GLN A 188 -1.71 -10.48 -4.38
CA GLN A 188 -3.00 -10.75 -5.02
C GLN A 188 -4.12 -9.98 -4.32
N CYS A 189 -5.16 -9.53 -5.03
CA CYS A 189 -6.29 -8.91 -4.35
C CYS A 189 -7.15 -9.94 -3.60
N ILE A 190 -7.37 -9.71 -2.29
CA ILE A 190 -8.03 -10.65 -1.36
C ILE A 190 -9.49 -10.92 -1.76
N VAL A 191 -10.15 -9.91 -2.32
CA VAL A 191 -11.53 -10.01 -2.82
C VAL A 191 -11.62 -11.01 -3.99
N CYS A 192 -10.60 -11.08 -4.87
CA CYS A 192 -10.57 -12.03 -5.99
C CYS A 192 -10.51 -13.48 -5.52
N GLN A 193 -9.57 -13.78 -4.62
CA GLN A 193 -9.39 -15.13 -4.08
C GLN A 193 -10.71 -15.60 -3.44
N SER A 194 -11.34 -14.70 -2.69
CA SER A 194 -12.57 -14.98 -1.96
C SER A 194 -13.78 -15.16 -2.88
N ILE A 195 -13.95 -14.36 -3.94
CA ILE A 195 -14.99 -14.59 -4.98
C ILE A 195 -14.72 -15.90 -5.74
N ARG A 196 -13.47 -16.15 -6.17
CA ARG A 196 -13.07 -17.37 -6.88
C ARG A 196 -13.34 -18.64 -6.07
N TRP A 197 -13.26 -18.54 -4.74
CA TRP A 197 -13.53 -19.65 -3.81
C TRP A 197 -14.99 -19.66 -3.30
N GLY A 198 -15.90 -18.89 -3.91
CA GLY A 198 -17.32 -18.85 -3.56
C GLY A 198 -17.65 -18.23 -2.19
N ARG A 199 -16.70 -17.52 -1.56
CA ARG A 199 -16.82 -16.94 -0.20
C ARG A 199 -17.46 -15.54 -0.17
N ILE A 200 -17.60 -14.89 -1.32
CA ILE A 200 -18.21 -13.57 -1.48
C ILE A 200 -19.18 -13.61 -2.65
N ASP A 201 -20.40 -13.12 -2.44
CA ASP A 201 -21.37 -12.84 -3.49
C ASP A 201 -21.26 -11.40 -4.02
N LEU A 202 -21.64 -11.20 -5.29
CA LEU A 202 -21.54 -9.95 -6.03
C LEU A 202 -22.36 -8.82 -5.39
N GLU A 203 -23.51 -9.12 -4.79
CA GLU A 203 -24.33 -8.11 -4.11
C GLU A 203 -23.64 -7.57 -2.84
N ARG A 204 -22.96 -8.44 -2.08
CA ARG A 204 -22.19 -8.05 -0.88
C ARG A 204 -21.05 -7.09 -1.26
N LEU A 205 -20.40 -7.33 -2.40
CA LEU A 205 -19.39 -6.44 -2.97
C LEU A 205 -20.01 -5.11 -3.41
N HIS A 206 -21.10 -5.14 -4.19
CA HIS A 206 -21.77 -3.94 -4.70
C HIS A 206 -22.13 -2.98 -3.55
N ARG A 207 -22.81 -3.46 -2.51
CA ARG A 207 -23.20 -2.65 -1.34
C ARG A 207 -22.00 -2.09 -0.58
N PHE A 208 -20.88 -2.80 -0.56
CA PHE A 208 -19.63 -2.32 0.04
C PHE A 208 -18.97 -1.21 -0.78
N CYS A 209 -18.91 -1.35 -2.11
CA CYS A 209 -18.48 -0.28 -3.01
C CYS A 209 -19.38 0.96 -2.89
N GLU A 210 -20.71 0.79 -2.84
CA GLU A 210 -21.68 1.87 -2.57
C GLU A 210 -21.45 2.57 -1.23
N GLY A 211 -20.98 1.85 -0.21
CA GLY A 211 -20.59 2.41 1.06
C GLY A 211 -19.29 3.21 0.96
N LEU A 212 -18.26 2.63 0.33
CA LEU A 212 -16.95 3.25 0.16
C LEU A 212 -17.00 4.58 -0.61
N VAL A 213 -17.79 4.67 -1.68
CA VAL A 213 -17.88 5.89 -2.51
C VAL A 213 -18.57 7.06 -1.81
N ARG A 214 -19.24 6.81 -0.67
CA ARG A 214 -19.81 7.86 0.20
C ARG A 214 -18.80 8.41 1.21
N LEU A 215 -17.63 7.78 1.34
CA LEU A 215 -16.53 8.26 2.17
C LEU A 215 -15.52 9.04 1.32
N ARG A 216 -14.68 9.85 1.97
CA ARG A 216 -13.64 10.64 1.32
C ARG A 216 -12.43 9.78 0.92
N CYS A 217 -12.60 8.95 -0.09
CA CYS A 217 -11.56 8.07 -0.62
C CYS A 217 -10.67 8.83 -1.61
N VAL A 218 -9.39 9.02 -1.26
CA VAL A 218 -8.39 9.76 -2.05
C VAL A 218 -7.45 8.84 -2.83
N SER A 219 -7.31 7.57 -2.41
CA SER A 219 -6.51 6.57 -3.11
C SER A 219 -7.23 5.23 -3.19
N PHE A 220 -7.00 4.49 -4.28
CA PHE A 220 -7.55 3.14 -4.49
C PHE A 220 -6.49 2.21 -5.10
N LYS A 221 -5.97 1.25 -4.32
CA LYS A 221 -4.99 0.22 -4.73
C LYS A 221 -5.65 -1.17 -4.77
N CYS A 222 -5.53 -1.84 -5.91
CA CYS A 222 -6.03 -3.21 -6.11
C CYS A 222 -5.13 -3.93 -7.14
N LEU A 223 -4.30 -4.86 -6.67
CA LEU A 223 -3.42 -5.67 -7.53
C LEU A 223 -4.20 -6.82 -8.17
N GLN A 224 -3.77 -7.20 -9.38
CA GLN A 224 -4.15 -8.39 -10.17
C GLN A 224 -5.48 -9.06 -9.78
N THR A 225 -6.53 -8.67 -10.50
CA THR A 225 -7.87 -9.24 -10.35
C THR A 225 -8.04 -10.53 -11.14
N GLY A 226 -8.09 -11.68 -10.45
CA GLY A 226 -8.52 -12.97 -11.00
C GLY A 226 -10.03 -13.04 -11.34
N TRP A 227 -10.60 -11.95 -11.85
CA TRP A 227 -12.05 -11.71 -12.00
C TRP A 227 -12.56 -12.16 -13.38
N GLU A 228 -11.78 -12.97 -14.09
CA GLU A 228 -12.23 -13.74 -15.26
C GLU A 228 -13.42 -14.67 -14.92
N CYS A 229 -13.65 -14.94 -13.62
CA CYS A 229 -14.79 -15.69 -13.11
C CYS A 229 -16.08 -14.89 -12.90
N LEU A 230 -16.08 -13.54 -12.99
CA LEU A 230 -17.35 -12.80 -13.13
C LEU A 230 -17.79 -12.92 -14.60
N GLY A 231 -18.51 -14.01 -14.88
CA GLY A 231 -18.98 -14.33 -16.22
C GLY A 231 -19.88 -13.25 -16.82
N ASP A 232 -19.98 -13.25 -18.15
CA ASP A 232 -20.96 -12.42 -18.85
C ASP A 232 -22.37 -12.69 -18.29
N PRO A 233 -23.23 -11.67 -18.11
CA PRO A 233 -24.59 -11.83 -17.59
C PRO A 233 -25.50 -12.78 -18.39
N ALA A 234 -25.05 -13.22 -19.56
CA ALA A 234 -25.80 -14.03 -20.52
C ALA A 234 -26.11 -15.48 -20.07
N THR A 235 -25.42 -16.04 -19.06
CA THR A 235 -25.57 -17.48 -18.70
C THR A 235 -26.16 -17.79 -17.32
N ARG A 236 -26.46 -16.79 -16.48
CA ARG A 236 -27.21 -17.00 -15.21
C ARG A 236 -28.21 -15.88 -15.00
N GLY A 237 -29.50 -16.24 -14.95
CA GLY A 237 -30.61 -15.28 -14.97
C GLY A 237 -30.60 -14.29 -13.79
N LYS A 238 -30.94 -13.03 -14.07
CA LYS A 238 -31.19 -11.94 -13.12
C LYS A 238 -30.17 -11.79 -11.97
N MET A 239 -28.88 -12.07 -12.21
CA MET A 239 -27.85 -11.54 -11.32
C MET A 239 -27.84 -10.01 -11.40
N ALA A 240 -27.88 -9.34 -10.24
CA ALA A 240 -27.81 -7.89 -10.18
C ALA A 240 -26.50 -7.39 -10.83
N ALA A 241 -26.60 -6.52 -11.83
CA ALA A 241 -25.43 -6.00 -12.50
C ALA A 241 -24.60 -5.17 -11.51
N PHE A 242 -23.33 -5.53 -11.34
CA PHE A 242 -22.39 -4.74 -10.53
C PHE A 242 -22.24 -3.34 -11.14
N HIS A 243 -22.89 -2.37 -10.51
CA HIS A 243 -22.94 -0.98 -10.99
C HIS A 243 -23.04 0.02 -9.84
N PRO A 244 -22.10 0.01 -8.87
CA PRO A 244 -22.06 1.05 -7.85
C PRO A 244 -21.79 2.44 -8.48
N PRO A 245 -22.12 3.54 -7.77
CA PRO A 245 -21.73 4.89 -8.15
C PRO A 245 -20.19 5.01 -8.27
N PRO A 246 -19.67 5.92 -9.11
CA PRO A 246 -18.23 6.15 -9.20
C PRO A 246 -17.68 6.85 -7.95
N PHE A 247 -16.39 6.65 -7.65
CA PHE A 247 -15.67 7.58 -6.77
C PHE A 247 -15.54 8.96 -7.43
N THR A 248 -15.54 10.02 -6.63
CA THR A 248 -15.40 11.42 -7.09
C THR A 248 -14.24 12.18 -6.45
N THR A 249 -13.55 11.58 -5.48
CA THR A 249 -12.51 12.25 -4.65
C THR A 249 -11.12 11.64 -4.78
N LEU A 250 -10.92 10.67 -5.69
CA LEU A 250 -9.61 10.04 -5.90
C LEU A 250 -8.61 11.00 -6.53
N THR A 251 -7.38 11.02 -6.00
CA THR A 251 -6.21 11.62 -6.64
C THR A 251 -5.21 10.56 -7.12
N SER A 252 -5.25 9.36 -6.55
CA SER A 252 -4.42 8.21 -6.94
C SER A 252 -5.26 6.96 -7.20
N MET A 253 -4.96 6.23 -8.28
CA MET A 253 -5.75 5.05 -8.65
C MET A 253 -4.93 3.95 -9.33
N TYR A 254 -5.25 2.71 -8.99
CA TYR A 254 -4.72 1.48 -9.59
C TYR A 254 -5.83 0.80 -10.41
N ILE A 255 -5.61 0.59 -11.72
CA ILE A 255 -6.55 -0.09 -12.61
C ILE A 255 -5.93 -1.42 -13.09
N PRO A 256 -6.32 -2.57 -12.51
CA PRO A 256 -5.90 -3.89 -12.97
C PRO A 256 -6.77 -4.41 -14.12
N SER A 257 -6.21 -5.30 -14.93
CA SER A 257 -6.96 -6.15 -15.86
C SER A 257 -7.99 -7.01 -15.09
N SER A 258 -9.28 -6.76 -15.32
CA SER A 258 -10.40 -7.23 -14.50
C SER A 258 -11.60 -7.71 -15.34
N SER A 259 -12.74 -8.01 -14.71
CA SER A 259 -14.02 -8.21 -15.40
C SER A 259 -14.51 -6.90 -16.05
N THR A 260 -15.36 -7.00 -17.06
CA THR A 260 -15.87 -5.83 -17.80
C THR A 260 -16.64 -4.85 -16.90
N CYS A 261 -17.53 -5.34 -16.04
CA CYS A 261 -18.32 -4.52 -15.12
C CYS A 261 -17.49 -3.82 -14.04
N TYR A 262 -16.47 -4.50 -13.49
CA TYR A 262 -15.58 -3.90 -12.49
C TYR A 262 -14.65 -2.87 -13.14
N LEU A 263 -14.10 -3.19 -14.31
CA LEU A 263 -13.28 -2.28 -15.10
C LEU A 263 -14.04 -1.01 -15.51
N ASP A 264 -15.30 -1.14 -15.93
CA ASP A 264 -16.17 0.00 -16.22
C ASP A 264 -16.36 0.90 -15.00
N TRP A 265 -16.67 0.33 -13.83
CA TRP A 265 -16.79 1.11 -12.59
C TRP A 265 -15.49 1.85 -12.23
N LEU A 266 -14.32 1.21 -12.41
CA LEU A 266 -13.04 1.86 -12.22
C LEU A 266 -12.80 2.99 -13.24
N ILE A 267 -13.14 2.79 -14.52
CA ILE A 267 -13.06 3.81 -15.58
C ILE A 267 -13.99 5.00 -15.28
N ARG A 268 -15.24 4.74 -14.86
CA ARG A 268 -16.20 5.77 -14.44
C ARG A 268 -15.68 6.54 -13.22
N SER A 269 -15.06 5.86 -12.26
CA SER A 269 -14.44 6.48 -11.08
C SER A 269 -13.24 7.36 -11.43
N ALA A 270 -12.36 6.90 -12.33
CA ALA A 270 -11.23 7.67 -12.83
C ALA A 270 -11.69 8.95 -13.56
N ARG A 271 -12.73 8.86 -14.39
CA ARG A 271 -13.32 10.01 -15.11
C ARG A 271 -14.02 11.01 -14.19
N ALA A 272 -14.57 10.55 -13.07
CA ALA A 272 -15.33 11.39 -12.13
C ALA A 272 -14.46 11.99 -11.00
N SER A 273 -13.16 11.66 -10.94
CA SER A 273 -12.24 12.07 -9.89
C SER A 273 -11.05 12.88 -10.42
N PRO A 274 -10.45 13.78 -9.62
CA PRO A 274 -9.26 14.56 -10.00
C PRO A 274 -7.97 13.73 -9.94
N ILE A 275 -7.84 12.70 -10.79
CA ILE A 275 -6.69 11.78 -10.81
C ILE A 275 -5.40 12.52 -11.20
N GLU A 276 -4.43 12.54 -10.29
CA GLU A 276 -3.07 13.04 -10.49
C GLU A 276 -2.06 11.90 -10.72
N SER A 277 -2.31 10.72 -10.15
CA SER A 277 -1.47 9.53 -10.28
C SER A 277 -2.29 8.32 -10.71
N LEU A 278 -1.88 7.68 -11.81
CA LEU A 278 -2.52 6.48 -12.35
C LEU A 278 -1.51 5.35 -12.48
N THR A 279 -1.86 4.17 -11.99
CA THR A 279 -1.14 2.94 -12.35
C THR A 279 -2.04 1.97 -13.09
N LEU A 280 -1.61 1.53 -14.26
CA LEU A 280 -2.25 0.49 -15.05
C LEU A 280 -1.51 -0.83 -14.83
N GLN A 281 -2.24 -1.92 -14.55
CA GLN A 281 -1.63 -3.22 -14.27
C GLN A 281 -2.18 -4.35 -15.16
N HIS A 282 -1.29 -5.16 -15.74
CA HIS A 282 -1.61 -6.31 -16.59
C HIS A 282 -2.48 -6.01 -17.82
N ILE A 283 -2.56 -4.75 -18.26
CA ILE A 283 -3.32 -4.37 -19.47
C ILE A 283 -2.55 -4.88 -20.70
N ARG A 284 -3.17 -5.77 -21.48
CA ARG A 284 -2.58 -6.36 -22.70
C ARG A 284 -3.47 -6.08 -23.92
N GLU A 285 -2.88 -5.57 -24.98
CA GLU A 285 -3.55 -5.22 -26.25
C GLU A 285 -4.31 -6.39 -26.92
N LEU A 286 -3.90 -7.64 -26.68
CA LEU A 286 -4.58 -8.83 -27.22
C LEU A 286 -6.06 -8.94 -26.78
N TYR A 287 -6.46 -8.25 -25.71
CA TYR A 287 -7.84 -8.20 -25.22
C TYR A 287 -8.60 -6.93 -25.64
N LYS A 288 -8.44 -6.48 -26.91
CA LYS A 288 -9.00 -5.23 -27.50
C LYS A 288 -10.23 -4.66 -26.78
N LYS A 289 -11.36 -5.39 -26.76
CA LYS A 289 -12.63 -4.96 -26.14
C LYS A 289 -12.52 -4.47 -24.68
N LYS A 290 -11.57 -4.98 -23.88
CA LYS A 290 -11.32 -4.52 -22.50
C LYS A 290 -10.32 -3.36 -22.44
N SER A 291 -9.29 -3.37 -23.29
CA SER A 291 -8.29 -2.30 -23.33
C SER A 291 -8.86 -0.99 -23.85
N ASP A 292 -9.81 -1.01 -24.78
CA ASP A 292 -10.35 0.19 -25.43
C ASP A 292 -10.92 1.21 -24.42
N GLY A 293 -11.61 0.74 -23.37
CA GLY A 293 -12.15 1.60 -22.32
C GLY A 293 -11.05 2.34 -21.53
N VAL A 294 -10.02 1.61 -21.07
CA VAL A 294 -8.87 2.19 -20.34
C VAL A 294 -8.06 3.11 -21.25
N MET A 295 -7.82 2.68 -22.49
CA MET A 295 -7.07 3.48 -23.46
C MET A 295 -7.80 4.77 -23.82
N SER A 296 -9.14 4.77 -23.84
CA SER A 296 -9.97 5.96 -24.07
C SER A 296 -10.02 6.97 -22.92
N LEU A 297 -9.33 6.72 -21.80
CA LEU A 297 -9.28 7.69 -20.69
C LEU A 297 -8.64 9.01 -21.14
N HIS A 298 -9.19 10.09 -20.57
CA HIS A 298 -8.63 11.44 -20.61
C HIS A 298 -8.73 12.00 -19.20
N LEU A 299 -7.57 12.23 -18.57
CA LEU A 299 -7.43 12.66 -17.18
C LEU A 299 -6.65 13.98 -17.16
N PRO A 300 -7.33 15.14 -17.12
CA PRO A 300 -6.67 16.44 -17.35
C PRO A 300 -5.65 16.83 -16.25
N HIS A 301 -5.74 16.21 -15.08
CA HIS A 301 -4.84 16.46 -13.94
C HIS A 301 -3.70 15.44 -13.81
N LEU A 302 -3.60 14.47 -14.73
CA LEU A 302 -2.63 13.37 -14.63
C LEU A 302 -1.18 13.85 -14.78
N LYS A 303 -0.41 13.71 -13.69
CA LYS A 303 1.01 14.07 -13.60
C LYS A 303 1.92 12.83 -13.60
N HIS A 304 1.49 11.74 -12.97
CA HIS A 304 2.32 10.54 -12.81
C HIS A 304 1.60 9.33 -13.42
N ILE A 305 2.29 8.58 -14.27
CA ILE A 305 1.75 7.32 -14.79
C ILE A 305 2.74 6.17 -14.67
N THR A 306 2.25 5.06 -14.12
CA THR A 306 2.97 3.78 -14.05
C THR A 306 2.25 2.71 -14.86
N PHE A 307 3.01 1.95 -15.64
CA PHE A 307 2.53 0.77 -16.35
C PHE A 307 3.23 -0.48 -15.79
N GLY A 308 2.51 -1.31 -15.03
CA GLY A 308 3.04 -2.56 -14.47
C GLY A 308 2.58 -3.78 -15.25
N LEU A 309 3.50 -4.61 -15.73
CA LEU A 309 3.20 -5.89 -16.43
C LEU A 309 2.28 -5.73 -17.65
N CYS A 310 2.27 -4.54 -18.27
CA CYS A 310 1.42 -4.20 -19.41
C CYS A 310 2.08 -4.51 -20.76
N THR A 311 1.28 -4.55 -21.82
CA THR A 311 1.77 -4.78 -23.19
C THR A 311 1.01 -3.94 -24.21
N PHE A 312 1.73 -3.06 -24.90
CA PHE A 312 1.20 -2.12 -25.90
C PHE A 312 2.08 -2.09 -27.15
N THR A 313 1.47 -1.82 -28.30
CA THR A 313 2.18 -1.26 -29.45
C THR A 313 2.54 0.23 -29.21
N PRO A 314 3.60 0.75 -29.85
CA PRO A 314 3.99 2.16 -29.74
C PRO A 314 2.85 3.13 -30.09
N GLU A 315 2.05 2.80 -31.09
CA GLU A 315 0.92 3.59 -31.58
C GLU A 315 -0.17 3.78 -30.51
N HIS A 316 -0.56 2.70 -29.81
CA HIS A 316 -1.53 2.80 -28.72
C HIS A 316 -0.97 3.56 -27.51
N LEU A 317 0.28 3.31 -27.15
CA LEU A 317 0.95 4.03 -26.05
C LEU A 317 1.01 5.54 -26.34
N SER A 318 1.35 5.94 -27.57
CA SER A 318 1.37 7.35 -27.99
C SER A 318 -0.02 7.97 -28.04
N SER A 319 -1.01 7.24 -28.57
CA SER A 319 -2.40 7.71 -28.56
C SER A 319 -2.88 7.96 -27.13
N PHE A 320 -2.54 7.07 -26.19
CA PHE A 320 -2.86 7.24 -24.78
C PHE A 320 -2.14 8.46 -24.18
N LEU A 321 -0.82 8.55 -24.33
CA LEU A 321 -0.02 9.61 -23.72
C LEU A 321 -0.32 11.01 -24.29
N SER A 322 -0.68 11.12 -25.57
CA SER A 322 -1.03 12.40 -26.20
C SER A 322 -2.28 13.06 -25.60
N ARG A 323 -3.19 12.29 -24.98
CA ARG A 323 -4.35 12.80 -24.22
C ARG A 323 -3.98 13.39 -22.85
N HIS A 324 -2.72 13.28 -22.43
CA HIS A 324 -2.24 13.57 -21.08
C HIS A 324 -0.95 14.42 -21.10
N PRO A 325 -0.96 15.63 -21.68
CA PRO A 325 0.25 16.44 -21.88
C PRO A 325 0.90 16.94 -20.58
N ALA A 326 0.18 16.90 -19.46
CA ALA A 326 0.64 17.31 -18.13
C ALA A 326 1.49 16.25 -17.39
N ILE A 327 1.71 15.07 -17.99
CA ILE A 327 2.54 14.02 -17.39
C ILE A 327 3.97 14.54 -17.16
N MET A 328 4.42 14.44 -15.91
CA MET A 328 5.74 14.75 -15.41
C MET A 328 6.60 13.50 -15.24
N ASP A 329 6.01 12.36 -14.86
CA ASP A 329 6.74 11.11 -14.64
C ASP A 329 6.08 9.93 -15.37
N LEU A 330 6.89 9.19 -16.12
CA LEU A 330 6.47 8.04 -16.94
C LEU A 330 7.27 6.80 -16.56
N THR A 331 6.60 5.82 -15.96
CA THR A 331 7.23 4.61 -15.41
C THR A 331 6.66 3.34 -16.05
N PHE A 332 7.52 2.37 -16.39
CA PHE A 332 7.14 1.13 -17.07
C PHE A 332 7.91 -0.08 -16.49
N PHE A 333 7.25 -0.81 -15.59
CA PHE A 333 7.80 -1.97 -14.87
C PHE A 333 7.31 -3.30 -15.47
N SER A 334 8.22 -4.25 -15.67
CA SER A 334 7.95 -5.65 -16.05
C SER A 334 7.07 -5.87 -17.29
N GLY A 335 6.83 -4.83 -18.09
CA GLY A 335 5.99 -4.86 -19.27
C GLY A 335 6.81 -4.85 -20.56
N ASN A 336 6.12 -4.96 -21.70
CA ASN A 336 6.75 -4.96 -23.02
C ASN A 336 6.06 -3.97 -23.97
N ILE A 337 6.82 -3.04 -24.52
CA ILE A 337 6.43 -2.30 -25.73
C ILE A 337 6.72 -3.22 -26.91
N ALA A 338 5.68 -3.67 -27.62
CA ALA A 338 5.85 -4.55 -28.76
C ALA A 338 6.65 -3.86 -29.86
N ALA A 339 7.56 -4.58 -30.52
CA ALA A 339 8.32 -4.03 -31.63
C ALA A 339 7.37 -3.54 -32.74
N PRO A 340 7.58 -2.34 -33.31
CA PRO A 340 6.71 -1.82 -34.36
C PRO A 340 6.76 -2.73 -35.59
N ARG A 341 5.60 -2.95 -36.24
CA ARG A 341 5.47 -3.86 -37.39
C ARG A 341 6.27 -3.41 -38.62
N SER A 342 6.69 -2.15 -38.66
CA SER A 342 7.64 -1.60 -39.61
C SER A 342 8.58 -0.61 -38.89
N TRP A 343 9.85 -0.57 -39.29
CA TRP A 343 10.85 0.33 -38.70
C TRP A 343 10.63 1.82 -39.06
N LEU A 344 9.55 2.14 -39.78
CA LEU A 344 9.30 3.46 -40.38
C LEU A 344 8.15 4.24 -39.72
N HIS A 345 7.37 3.63 -38.82
CA HIS A 345 6.37 4.37 -38.06
C HIS A 345 7.03 5.22 -36.97
N THR A 346 7.36 6.45 -37.36
CA THR A 346 7.73 7.54 -36.46
C THR A 346 6.51 7.97 -35.65
N VAL A 347 6.25 7.25 -34.56
CA VAL A 347 5.18 7.57 -33.61
C VAL A 347 5.57 8.84 -32.83
N HIS A 348 5.08 10.01 -33.23
CA HIS A 348 5.46 11.27 -32.57
C HIS A 348 4.79 11.46 -31.22
N MET A 349 5.46 11.02 -30.15
CA MET A 349 5.08 11.39 -28.79
C MET A 349 5.49 12.84 -28.48
N ARG A 350 4.66 13.53 -27.67
CA ARG A 350 4.91 14.89 -27.18
C ARG A 350 4.41 15.02 -25.74
N LEU A 351 5.33 15.04 -24.78
CA LEU A 351 5.04 15.27 -23.37
C LEU A 351 5.93 16.45 -22.91
N PRO A 352 5.46 17.70 -23.08
CA PRO A 352 6.30 18.89 -22.88
C PRO A 352 6.75 19.07 -21.42
N HIS A 353 5.99 18.54 -20.48
CA HIS A 353 6.24 18.61 -19.04
C HIS A 353 6.87 17.35 -18.45
N LEU A 354 7.26 16.36 -19.27
CA LEU A 354 7.89 15.15 -18.79
C LEU A 354 9.30 15.45 -18.25
N HIS A 355 9.54 15.10 -16.99
CA HIS A 355 10.82 15.28 -16.28
C HIS A 355 11.59 13.97 -16.14
N THR A 356 10.88 12.86 -15.89
CA THR A 356 11.48 11.56 -15.56
C THR A 356 10.89 10.44 -16.43
N ILE A 357 11.76 9.57 -16.95
CA ILE A 357 11.37 8.27 -17.54
C ILE A 357 12.03 7.15 -16.73
N VAL A 358 11.27 6.12 -16.38
CA VAL A 358 11.76 4.94 -15.65
C VAL A 358 11.34 3.67 -16.39
N MET A 359 12.26 3.00 -17.09
CA MET A 359 11.93 1.85 -17.94
C MET A 359 13.11 0.87 -18.11
N GLY A 360 12.81 -0.41 -18.37
CA GLY A 360 13.83 -1.39 -18.79
C GLY A 360 14.37 -1.12 -20.20
N ILE A 361 15.62 -1.54 -20.46
CA ILE A 361 16.40 -1.24 -21.69
C ILE A 361 15.59 -1.49 -22.97
N ARG A 362 14.93 -2.65 -23.09
CA ARG A 362 14.14 -3.00 -24.28
C ARG A 362 13.02 -2.00 -24.58
N ASN A 363 12.32 -1.52 -23.54
CA ASN A 363 11.25 -0.54 -23.70
C ASN A 363 11.82 0.84 -24.10
N LEU A 364 12.98 1.22 -23.55
CA LEU A 364 13.71 2.43 -23.98
C LEU A 364 14.21 2.34 -25.42
N GLU A 365 14.73 1.18 -25.85
CA GLU A 365 15.18 0.95 -27.23
C GLU A 365 14.04 1.13 -28.25
N HIS A 366 12.81 0.78 -27.86
CA HIS A 366 11.61 1.01 -28.68
C HIS A 366 11.03 2.43 -28.55
N LEU A 367 11.15 3.07 -27.37
CA LEU A 367 10.55 4.39 -27.10
C LEU A 367 11.44 5.56 -27.53
N LEU A 368 12.72 5.56 -27.15
CA LEU A 368 13.62 6.70 -27.37
C LEU A 368 13.80 7.12 -28.84
N PRO A 369 13.82 6.23 -29.86
CA PRO A 369 13.86 6.65 -31.27
C PRO A 369 12.69 7.54 -31.69
N SER A 370 11.56 7.43 -30.99
CA SER A 370 10.34 8.21 -31.24
C SER A 370 10.40 9.62 -30.62
N MET A 371 11.34 9.84 -29.70
CA MET A 371 11.42 11.05 -28.88
C MET A 371 12.29 12.12 -29.55
N ARG A 372 11.62 13.12 -30.15
CA ARG A 372 12.30 14.30 -30.69
C ARG A 372 12.65 15.30 -29.57
N PRO A 373 13.83 15.94 -29.54
CA PRO A 373 14.21 16.88 -28.49
C PRO A 373 13.17 17.98 -28.20
N LYS A 374 12.59 18.57 -29.25
CA LYS A 374 11.55 19.61 -29.13
C LYS A 374 10.22 19.11 -28.54
N SER A 375 10.00 17.79 -28.48
CA SER A 375 8.81 17.17 -27.87
C SER A 375 8.94 16.96 -26.37
N PHE A 376 10.17 16.97 -25.83
CA PHE A 376 10.49 16.65 -24.43
C PHE A 376 11.49 17.67 -23.83
N PRO A 377 11.22 18.99 -23.88
CA PRO A 377 12.15 20.03 -23.44
C PRO A 377 12.43 20.02 -21.93
N SER A 378 11.57 19.40 -21.12
CA SER A 378 11.70 19.34 -19.65
C SER A 378 12.35 18.04 -19.14
N LEU A 379 12.71 17.10 -20.02
CA LEU A 379 13.16 15.76 -19.63
C LEU A 379 14.58 15.82 -19.09
N LYS A 380 14.71 15.73 -17.76
CA LYS A 380 16.00 15.84 -17.04
C LYS A 380 16.60 14.49 -16.67
N SER A 381 15.76 13.48 -16.41
CA SER A 381 16.20 12.19 -15.87
C SER A 381 15.70 10.99 -16.68
N VAL A 382 16.61 10.08 -17.01
CA VAL A 382 16.31 8.77 -17.60
C VAL A 382 16.86 7.67 -16.70
N VAL A 383 15.98 6.82 -16.20
CA VAL A 383 16.30 5.67 -15.36
C VAL A 383 16.10 4.40 -16.17
N VAL A 384 17.20 3.67 -16.28
CA VAL A 384 17.29 2.39 -16.95
C VAL A 384 17.20 1.29 -15.91
N LEU A 385 16.15 0.47 -15.97
CA LEU A 385 15.94 -0.63 -15.03
C LEU A 385 16.81 -1.85 -15.38
N GLY A 386 17.44 -2.43 -14.36
CA GLY A 386 18.20 -3.70 -14.42
C GLY A 386 17.30 -4.95 -14.43
N CYS A 387 17.84 -6.13 -14.08
CA CYS A 387 17.08 -7.38 -14.22
C CYS A 387 16.01 -7.52 -13.14
N GLU A 388 14.76 -7.18 -13.46
CA GLU A 388 13.62 -7.36 -12.53
C GLU A 388 13.32 -8.84 -12.15
N CYS A 389 14.16 -9.78 -12.60
CA CYS A 389 14.15 -11.18 -12.22
C CYS A 389 14.62 -11.38 -10.75
N HIS A 390 13.72 -11.85 -9.89
CA HIS A 390 14.00 -12.15 -8.47
C HIS A 390 15.04 -13.26 -8.24
N GLU A 391 15.39 -14.04 -9.28
CA GLU A 391 16.31 -15.18 -9.19
C GLU A 391 17.78 -14.82 -9.49
N CYS A 392 18.08 -13.59 -9.90
CA CYS A 392 19.45 -13.15 -10.23
C CYS A 392 20.16 -12.36 -9.12
N ASP A 393 19.59 -12.32 -7.92
CA ASP A 393 20.33 -11.94 -6.70
C ASP A 393 21.27 -13.09 -6.22
N GLY A 394 21.32 -14.23 -6.94
CA GLY A 394 22.18 -15.38 -6.68
C GLY A 394 23.25 -15.64 -7.77
N PRO A 395 24.40 -16.29 -7.45
CA PRO A 395 25.61 -16.22 -8.29
C PRO A 395 25.63 -17.08 -9.58
N GLY A 396 24.51 -17.62 -10.07
CA GLY A 396 24.60 -18.70 -11.08
C GLY A 396 23.34 -19.19 -11.78
N LEU A 397 22.34 -18.34 -12.04
CA LEU A 397 21.17 -18.74 -12.85
C LEU A 397 20.97 -17.86 -14.09
N TYR A 398 20.73 -18.52 -15.22
CA TYR A 398 20.59 -17.92 -16.53
C TYR A 398 19.27 -17.15 -16.65
N CYS A 399 19.31 -15.83 -16.51
CA CYS A 399 18.18 -15.00 -16.94
C CYS A 399 17.99 -15.09 -18.47
N GLU A 400 16.73 -15.08 -18.92
CA GLU A 400 16.35 -14.94 -20.33
C GLU A 400 16.92 -13.68 -21.02
N TRP A 401 17.47 -12.72 -20.26
CA TRP A 401 18.29 -11.62 -20.78
C TRP A 401 19.38 -12.12 -21.75
N ASN A 402 19.95 -13.31 -21.52
CA ASN A 402 20.97 -13.87 -22.40
C ASN A 402 20.48 -14.26 -23.80
N ASN A 403 19.19 -14.51 -24.01
CA ASN A 403 18.67 -15.03 -25.28
C ASN A 403 18.36 -13.94 -26.33
N ASN A 404 18.26 -12.68 -25.92
CA ASN A 404 18.12 -11.51 -26.80
C ASN A 404 18.61 -10.27 -26.03
N ARG A 405 19.93 -10.09 -25.91
CA ARG A 405 20.51 -8.98 -25.14
C ARG A 405 20.12 -7.62 -25.77
N PRO A 406 19.24 -6.80 -25.16
CA PRO A 406 18.94 -5.47 -25.65
C PRO A 406 20.20 -4.58 -25.59
N ASP A 407 20.38 -3.76 -26.61
CA ASP A 407 21.64 -3.04 -26.81
C ASP A 407 21.63 -1.71 -26.04
N ILE A 408 22.31 -1.70 -24.89
CA ILE A 408 22.53 -0.51 -24.06
C ILE A 408 23.25 0.62 -24.82
N ARG A 409 24.10 0.31 -25.82
CA ARG A 409 24.75 1.33 -26.67
C ARG A 409 23.72 2.07 -27.52
N ARG A 410 22.68 1.39 -28.02
CA ARG A 410 21.56 2.04 -28.74
C ARG A 410 20.76 2.94 -27.82
N VAL A 411 20.46 2.50 -26.59
CA VAL A 411 19.76 3.33 -25.59
C VAL A 411 20.57 4.58 -25.25
N LEU A 412 21.87 4.45 -24.93
CA LEU A 412 22.75 5.59 -24.67
C LEU A 412 22.88 6.52 -25.88
N TYR A 413 22.98 5.99 -27.11
CA TYR A 413 23.01 6.81 -28.33
C TYR A 413 21.75 7.66 -28.50
N TRP A 414 20.57 7.17 -28.09
CA TRP A 414 19.37 8.01 -28.12
C TRP A 414 19.32 9.01 -26.97
N ILE A 415 19.81 8.65 -25.78
CA ILE A 415 19.92 9.58 -24.64
C ILE A 415 20.85 10.75 -24.97
N SER A 416 22.00 10.51 -25.62
CA SER A 416 22.94 11.58 -25.99
C SER A 416 22.36 12.59 -27.00
N ARG A 417 21.26 12.25 -27.67
CA ARG A 417 20.51 13.14 -28.57
C ARG A 417 19.44 13.98 -27.87
N LEU A 418 19.23 13.81 -26.56
CA LEU A 418 18.24 14.52 -25.75
C LEU A 418 18.94 15.56 -24.85
N PRO A 419 19.15 16.81 -25.31
CA PRO A 419 20.02 17.78 -24.66
C PRO A 419 19.51 18.32 -23.31
N ALA A 420 18.27 18.03 -22.94
CA ALA A 420 17.70 18.38 -21.64
C ALA A 420 18.06 17.36 -20.54
N VAL A 421 18.47 16.14 -20.93
CA VAL A 421 18.80 15.06 -19.98
C VAL A 421 20.17 15.35 -19.39
N SER A 422 20.21 15.55 -18.08
CA SER A 422 21.45 15.76 -17.31
C SER A 422 21.67 14.69 -16.24
N CYS A 423 20.67 13.87 -15.97
CA CYS A 423 20.70 12.80 -14.97
C CYS A 423 20.38 11.45 -15.64
N VAL A 424 21.25 10.46 -15.47
CA VAL A 424 20.98 9.08 -15.92
C VAL A 424 21.19 8.12 -14.77
N GLN A 425 20.30 7.13 -14.63
CA GLN A 425 20.52 6.01 -13.73
C GLN A 425 20.62 4.71 -14.53
N LEU A 426 21.65 3.92 -14.30
CA LEU A 426 22.01 2.76 -15.12
C LEU A 426 22.16 1.48 -14.28
N PRO A 427 21.85 0.30 -14.84
CA PRO A 427 22.22 -0.97 -14.23
C PRO A 427 23.69 -1.25 -14.56
N PHE A 428 24.57 -1.18 -13.57
CA PHE A 428 26.02 -1.37 -13.76
C PHE A 428 26.43 -2.83 -14.11
N GLU A 429 25.45 -3.73 -14.24
CA GLU A 429 25.57 -5.13 -14.66
C GLU A 429 26.19 -5.30 -16.07
N HIS A 430 26.08 -4.30 -16.97
CA HIS A 430 26.55 -4.38 -18.36
C HIS A 430 28.08 -4.26 -18.55
N PRO A 431 28.66 -4.92 -19.59
CA PRO A 431 30.06 -4.76 -19.98
C PRO A 431 30.28 -3.41 -20.71
N TRP A 432 30.50 -2.34 -19.93
CA TRP A 432 30.68 -0.98 -20.45
C TRP A 432 31.93 -0.80 -21.32
N ASP A 433 32.95 -1.64 -21.13
CA ASP A 433 34.16 -1.75 -21.93
C ASP A 433 33.87 -2.00 -23.42
N THR A 434 32.75 -2.64 -23.75
CA THR A 434 32.31 -2.89 -25.13
C THR A 434 31.72 -1.66 -25.83
N ILE A 435 31.43 -0.57 -25.10
CA ILE A 435 30.75 0.63 -25.62
C ILE A 435 31.78 1.66 -26.10
N SER A 436 32.42 1.37 -27.23
CA SER A 436 33.39 2.28 -27.84
C SER A 436 32.76 3.38 -28.71
N GLY A 437 33.42 4.54 -28.78
CA GLY A 437 33.07 5.63 -29.70
C GLY A 437 31.78 6.39 -29.39
N LEU A 438 31.28 6.31 -28.15
CA LEU A 438 30.15 7.10 -27.67
C LEU A 438 30.59 7.91 -26.44
N THR A 439 30.14 9.16 -26.34
CA THR A 439 30.30 10.01 -25.16
C THR A 439 29.00 10.75 -24.89
N LEU A 440 28.71 11.03 -23.62
CA LEU A 440 27.49 11.69 -23.17
C LEU A 440 27.82 12.93 -22.32
N PRO A 441 28.46 13.98 -22.91
CA PRO A 441 28.94 15.16 -22.17
C PRO A 441 27.81 16.04 -21.59
N GLY A 442 26.55 15.80 -21.94
CA GLY A 442 25.40 16.49 -21.33
C GLY A 442 25.00 15.96 -19.95
N ILE A 443 25.52 14.79 -19.55
CA ILE A 443 25.17 14.16 -18.28
C ILE A 443 26.11 14.68 -17.19
N THR A 444 25.51 15.24 -16.13
CA THR A 444 26.21 15.80 -14.97
C THR A 444 25.97 14.99 -13.69
N LYS A 445 24.89 14.20 -13.63
CA LYS A 445 24.62 13.25 -12.55
C LYS A 445 24.44 11.83 -13.09
N LEU A 446 25.13 10.87 -12.47
CA LEU A 446 25.00 9.44 -12.73
C LEU A 446 24.54 8.73 -11.46
N ALA A 447 23.72 7.68 -11.58
CA ALA A 447 23.47 6.76 -10.48
C ALA A 447 23.52 5.29 -10.91
N SER A 448 23.97 4.41 -10.01
CA SER A 448 23.77 2.97 -10.14
C SER A 448 22.41 2.55 -9.59
N THR A 449 21.68 1.72 -10.34
CA THR A 449 20.40 1.16 -9.89
C THR A 449 20.54 -0.14 -9.09
N ARG A 450 21.75 -0.71 -8.94
CA ARG A 450 21.96 -2.07 -8.41
C ARG A 450 23.28 -2.32 -7.66
N CYS A 451 23.23 -3.32 -6.77
CA CYS A 451 24.36 -3.83 -6.01
C CYS A 451 25.19 -4.84 -6.84
N SER A 452 26.37 -4.45 -7.32
CA SER A 452 27.44 -5.42 -7.58
C SER A 452 28.81 -4.78 -7.37
N VAL A 453 29.52 -5.31 -6.39
CA VAL A 453 30.81 -4.82 -5.88
C VAL A 453 31.87 -4.81 -6.99
N ALA A 454 32.04 -5.95 -7.65
CA ALA A 454 33.03 -6.13 -8.72
C ALA A 454 32.70 -5.26 -9.94
N SER A 455 31.42 -5.09 -10.30
CA SER A 455 31.06 -4.27 -11.46
C SER A 455 31.33 -2.79 -11.26
N ASN A 456 31.27 -2.27 -10.03
CA ASN A 456 31.54 -0.85 -9.79
C ASN A 456 33.04 -0.55 -9.89
N LEU A 457 33.90 -1.45 -9.40
CA LEU A 457 35.37 -1.29 -9.41
C LEU A 457 35.98 -1.42 -10.82
N GLU A 458 35.69 -2.50 -11.53
CA GLU A 458 36.30 -2.78 -12.84
C GLU A 458 35.90 -1.78 -13.94
N ARG A 459 34.83 -1.00 -13.71
CA ARG A 459 34.13 -0.24 -14.76
C ARG A 459 34.26 1.27 -14.61
N VAL A 460 35.02 1.77 -13.62
CA VAL A 460 35.27 3.22 -13.43
C VAL A 460 35.86 3.86 -14.69
N ILE A 461 36.89 3.26 -15.30
CA ILE A 461 37.55 3.79 -16.51
C ILE A 461 36.60 3.91 -17.71
N PRO A 462 35.92 2.83 -18.19
CA PRO A 462 35.02 2.97 -19.34
C PRO A 462 33.85 3.91 -19.05
N VAL A 463 33.36 3.95 -17.80
CA VAL A 463 32.26 4.85 -17.40
C VAL A 463 32.72 6.32 -17.36
N SER A 464 33.91 6.65 -16.84
CA SER A 464 34.41 8.03 -16.82
C SER A 464 34.65 8.58 -18.22
N VAL A 465 35.10 7.73 -19.16
CA VAL A 465 35.22 8.07 -20.59
C VAL A 465 33.86 8.27 -21.26
N LEU A 466 32.87 7.45 -20.94
CA LEU A 466 31.49 7.59 -21.45
C LEU A 466 30.80 8.86 -20.91
N PHE A 467 31.07 9.24 -19.66
CA PHE A 467 30.39 10.31 -18.93
C PHE A 467 31.37 11.36 -18.36
N PRO A 468 32.11 12.09 -19.23
CA PRO A 468 33.26 12.90 -18.82
C PRO A 468 32.92 14.12 -17.94
N ASN A 469 31.66 14.57 -17.95
CA ASN A 469 31.21 15.78 -17.26
C ASN A 469 30.34 15.48 -16.02
N VAL A 470 30.32 14.24 -15.53
CA VAL A 470 29.60 13.89 -14.30
C VAL A 470 30.33 14.48 -13.10
N GLU A 471 29.62 15.32 -12.35
CA GLU A 471 30.09 15.90 -11.09
C GLU A 471 29.54 15.11 -9.88
N ASP A 472 28.35 14.52 -10.01
CA ASP A 472 27.66 13.74 -8.96
C ASP A 472 27.49 12.26 -9.36
N PHE A 473 28.05 11.33 -8.59
CA PHE A 473 27.86 9.88 -8.78
C PHE A 473 27.21 9.25 -7.54
N GLU A 474 26.03 8.67 -7.72
CA GLU A 474 25.30 7.96 -6.67
C GLU A 474 25.46 6.44 -6.84
N VAL A 475 26.05 5.78 -5.85
CA VAL A 475 26.42 4.36 -5.90
C VAL A 475 25.69 3.62 -4.77
N VAL A 476 25.13 2.44 -5.07
CA VAL A 476 24.55 1.61 -4.00
C VAL A 476 25.67 1.13 -3.08
N GLU A 477 25.45 1.19 -1.76
CA GLU A 477 26.45 0.87 -0.75
C GLU A 477 26.90 -0.60 -0.82
N ILE A 478 28.23 -0.83 -0.84
CA ILE A 478 28.85 -2.15 -1.05
C ILE A 478 29.77 -2.60 0.11
N GLY A 479 29.61 -1.98 1.28
CA GLY A 479 30.42 -2.20 2.48
C GLY A 479 31.69 -1.34 2.51
N MET A 480 32.13 -0.94 3.71
CA MET A 480 33.14 0.12 3.89
C MET A 480 34.45 -0.14 3.11
N GLU A 481 35.07 -1.31 3.25
CA GLU A 481 36.33 -1.65 2.56
C GLU A 481 36.24 -1.59 1.03
N ASN A 482 35.05 -1.86 0.46
CA ASN A 482 34.84 -1.80 -0.99
C ASN A 482 34.48 -0.38 -1.45
N ASN A 483 33.77 0.38 -0.62
CA ASN A 483 33.53 1.79 -0.84
C ASN A 483 34.87 2.56 -0.87
N GLU A 484 35.80 2.25 0.05
CA GLU A 484 37.15 2.85 0.11
C GLU A 484 37.95 2.57 -1.17
N LYS A 485 38.07 1.29 -1.60
CA LYS A 485 38.74 0.92 -2.86
C LYS A 485 38.10 1.57 -4.09
N LEU A 486 36.78 1.74 -4.10
CA LEU A 486 36.08 2.44 -5.17
C LEU A 486 36.41 3.93 -5.18
N MET A 487 36.54 4.56 -4.01
CA MET A 487 36.98 5.95 -3.89
C MET A 487 38.43 6.15 -4.34
N GLU A 488 39.34 5.22 -4.04
CA GLU A 488 40.73 5.24 -4.54
C GLU A 488 40.76 5.23 -6.08
N GLU A 489 40.11 4.24 -6.71
CA GLU A 489 39.96 4.13 -8.17
C GLU A 489 39.31 5.36 -8.82
N ILE A 490 38.27 5.92 -8.20
CA ILE A 490 37.61 7.16 -8.65
C ILE A 490 38.56 8.36 -8.56
N ASN A 491 39.26 8.53 -7.45
CA ASN A 491 40.15 9.67 -7.23
C ASN A 491 41.34 9.66 -8.21
N GLU A 492 41.87 8.46 -8.54
CA GLU A 492 42.91 8.31 -9.56
C GLU A 492 42.41 8.58 -10.99
N ARG A 493 41.19 8.12 -11.34
CA ARG A 493 40.79 7.91 -12.75
C ARG A 493 39.56 8.71 -13.20
N TRP A 494 38.93 9.46 -12.31
CA TRP A 494 37.76 10.29 -12.61
C TRP A 494 37.86 11.70 -11.97
N THR A 495 38.93 12.41 -12.29
CA THR A 495 39.29 13.72 -11.71
C THR A 495 38.26 14.85 -11.85
N GLY A 496 37.26 14.70 -12.73
CA GLY A 496 36.14 15.64 -12.85
C GLY A 496 35.02 15.46 -11.81
N LEU A 497 34.99 14.33 -11.11
CA LEU A 497 33.92 13.98 -10.17
C LEU A 497 34.09 14.75 -8.84
N ARG A 498 33.02 15.37 -8.36
CA ARG A 498 33.02 16.21 -7.14
C ARG A 498 32.36 15.55 -5.94
N CYS A 499 31.30 14.77 -6.19
CA CYS A 499 30.51 14.13 -5.14
C CYS A 499 30.28 12.67 -5.46
N VAL A 500 30.63 11.79 -4.52
CA VAL A 500 30.21 10.39 -4.51
C VAL A 500 29.27 10.18 -3.34
N THR A 501 28.06 9.70 -3.61
CA THR A 501 27.05 9.40 -2.59
C THR A 501 26.84 7.89 -2.53
N PHE A 502 27.12 7.29 -1.37
CA PHE A 502 26.77 5.89 -1.10
C PHE A 502 25.35 5.79 -0.56
N SER A 503 24.49 5.05 -1.25
CA SER A 503 23.08 4.86 -0.88
C SER A 503 22.82 3.43 -0.39
N GLY A 504 22.44 3.28 0.87
CA GLY A 504 21.93 2.00 1.42
C GLY A 504 20.54 1.59 0.89
N ARG A 505 20.04 2.26 -0.17
CA ARG A 505 18.79 1.94 -0.85
C ARG A 505 19.08 1.59 -2.29
N LEU A 506 18.52 0.48 -2.79
CA LEU A 506 18.25 0.36 -4.22
C LEU A 506 17.36 1.54 -4.61
N SER A 507 17.81 2.37 -5.56
CA SER A 507 17.19 3.67 -5.89
C SER A 507 15.74 3.57 -6.41
N TYR A 508 15.27 2.35 -6.70
CA TYR A 508 13.86 2.02 -6.97
C TYR A 508 13.37 0.82 -6.15
N THR A 509 13.16 1.01 -4.85
CA THR A 509 12.36 0.08 -4.04
C THR A 509 10.88 0.17 -4.42
N ARG A 510 10.33 -0.96 -4.86
CA ARG A 510 8.93 -1.16 -5.29
C ARG A 510 7.98 -1.25 -4.08
N GLU A 511 7.18 -0.21 -3.84
CA GLU A 511 6.06 -0.18 -2.86
C GLU A 511 4.74 -0.81 -3.39
#